data_AF-A0A7C4ANA5-F1
#
_entry.id   AF-A0A7C4ANA5-F1
#
_cell.length_a   1.000
_cell.length_b   1.000
_cell.length_c   1.000
_cell.angle_alpha   90.00
_cell.angle_beta   90.00
_cell.angle_gamma   90.00
#
_symmetry.space_group_name_H-M   'P 1'
#
loop_
_entity.id
_entity.type
_entity.pdbx_description
1 polymer ?
#
loop_
_entity_poly.entity_id
_entity_poly.type
_entity_poly.pdbx_seq_one_letter_code
_entity_poly.pdbx_strand_id
1 'polypeptide(L)'
;MDDTQNDTLQVRVPIDGVLDLHTFNPRDIGSLIPEYLSLCREKGILEVRIIHGKGTGTLRRTVHAVLNKLSWVIAYRLADTDAGGWGVTEVFLKPLQKSTP
;
A
#
# COMPACT_ATOMS: atom_id res chain seq x y z
N MET A 1 10.98 5.19 -38.18
CA MET A 1 11.28 6.29 -37.25
C MET A 1 9.97 6.97 -36.95
N ASP A 2 9.31 6.50 -35.90
CA ASP A 2 8.51 7.33 -35.01
C ASP A 2 8.27 6.43 -33.78
N ASP A 3 9.15 6.61 -32.79
CA ASP A 3 9.07 5.90 -31.52
C ASP A 3 7.82 6.38 -30.81
N THR A 4 6.77 5.55 -30.84
CA THR A 4 5.55 5.77 -30.06
C THR A 4 5.93 5.70 -28.57
N GLN A 5 6.34 6.84 -28.02
CA GLN A 5 6.47 7.05 -26.60
C GLN A 5 5.07 6.89 -26.02
N ASN A 6 4.79 5.69 -25.53
CA ASN A 6 3.65 5.40 -24.70
C ASN A 6 3.85 6.19 -23.40
N ASP A 7 3.37 7.43 -23.41
CA ASP A 7 3.26 8.33 -22.26
C ASP A 7 2.24 7.72 -21.28
N THR A 8 2.68 6.67 -20.56
CA THR A 8 1.98 6.18 -19.40
C THR A 8 2.08 7.27 -18.36
N LEU A 9 1.07 8.13 -18.33
CA LEU A 9 0.83 9.15 -17.31
C LEU A 9 1.13 8.55 -15.93
N GLN A 10 2.35 8.79 -15.43
CA GLN A 10 2.77 8.37 -14.12
C GLN A 10 1.97 9.20 -13.12
N VAL A 11 0.83 8.65 -12.66
CA VAL A 11 0.16 9.19 -11.48
C VAL A 11 1.15 9.04 -10.33
N ARG A 12 1.83 10.14 -9.98
CA ARG A 12 2.77 10.17 -8.86
C ARG A 12 1.97 10.06 -7.57
N VAL A 13 1.81 8.84 -7.07
CA VAL A 13 1.21 8.60 -5.75
C VAL A 13 2.17 9.16 -4.69
N PRO A 14 1.72 10.11 -3.83
CA PRO A 14 2.54 10.58 -2.72
C PRO A 14 2.92 9.41 -1.80
N ILE A 15 4.21 9.26 -1.54
CA ILE A 15 4.71 8.24 -0.61
C ILE A 15 4.86 8.89 0.76
N ASP A 16 3.73 9.16 1.40
CA ASP A 16 3.59 9.82 2.71
C ASP A 16 3.06 8.88 3.80
N GLY A 17 2.86 7.60 3.46
CA GLY A 17 2.33 6.60 4.37
C GLY A 17 0.81 6.45 4.32
N VAL A 18 0.11 7.13 3.40
CA VAL A 18 -1.32 6.95 3.17
C VAL A 18 -1.58 6.50 1.73
N LEU A 19 -2.18 5.32 1.58
CA LEU A 19 -2.59 4.78 0.29
C LEU A 19 -4.12 4.66 0.25
N ASP A 20 -4.78 5.52 -0.51
CA ASP A 20 -6.23 5.44 -0.76
C ASP A 20 -6.54 4.61 -2.00
N LEU A 21 -7.15 3.45 -1.81
CA LEU A 21 -7.47 2.52 -2.90
C LEU A 21 -8.74 2.90 -3.68
N HIS A 22 -9.54 3.89 -3.24
CA HIS A 22 -10.72 4.32 -3.98
C HIS A 22 -10.39 4.94 -5.34
N THR A 23 -9.17 5.43 -5.52
CA THR A 23 -8.71 6.09 -6.76
C THR A 23 -8.10 5.10 -7.77
N PHE A 24 -8.06 3.80 -7.46
CA PHE A 24 -7.39 2.79 -8.29
C PHE A 24 -8.34 1.71 -8.79
N ASN A 25 -7.99 1.12 -9.93
CA ASN A 25 -8.71 -0.03 -10.45
C ASN A 25 -8.46 -1.25 -9.55
N PRO A 26 -9.50 -2.04 -9.20
CA PRO A 26 -9.34 -3.26 -8.41
C PRO A 26 -8.29 -4.25 -8.95
N ARG A 27 -8.04 -4.26 -10.26
CA ARG A 27 -7.06 -5.15 -10.91
C ARG A 27 -5.61 -4.77 -10.57
N ASP A 28 -5.35 -3.50 -10.25
CA ASP A 28 -4.01 -2.98 -10.02
C ASP A 28 -3.61 -3.07 -8.54
N ILE A 29 -4.58 -3.25 -7.64
CA ILE A 29 -4.37 -3.29 -6.18
C ILE A 29 -3.30 -4.33 -5.78
N GLY A 30 -3.29 -5.48 -6.47
CA GLY A 30 -2.37 -6.58 -6.16
C GLY A 30 -0.90 -6.23 -6.33
N SER A 31 -0.56 -5.43 -7.35
CA SER A 31 0.80 -4.95 -7.62
C SER A 31 1.10 -3.61 -6.93
N LEU A 32 0.09 -2.75 -6.79
CA LEU A 32 0.22 -1.42 -6.19
C LEU A 32 0.61 -1.48 -4.71
N ILE A 33 -0.02 -2.35 -3.92
CA ILE A 33 0.25 -2.42 -2.48
C ILE A 33 1.71 -2.79 -2.18
N PRO A 34 2.29 -3.87 -2.75
CA PRO A 34 3.69 -4.21 -2.50
C PRO A 34 4.66 -3.11 -2.93
N GLU A 35 4.40 -2.47 -4.08
CA GLU A 35 5.24 -1.39 -4.61
C GLU A 35 5.21 -0.16 -3.70
N TYR A 36 4.01 0.32 -3.34
CA TYR A 36 3.86 1.46 -2.44
C TYR A 36 4.52 1.22 -1.09
N LEU A 37 4.30 0.04 -0.50
CA LEU A 37 4.90 -0.32 0.78
C LEU A 37 6.42 -0.47 0.70
N SER A 38 6.98 -0.92 -0.43
CA SER A 38 8.44 -0.94 -0.65
C SER A 38 9.01 0.48 -0.63
N LEU A 39 8.38 1.40 -1.37
CA LEU A 39 8.79 2.81 -1.42
C LEU A 39 8.68 3.48 -0.04
N CYS A 40 7.64 3.16 0.73
CA CYS A 40 7.53 3.60 2.13
C CYS A 40 8.72 3.11 2.97
N ARG A 41 9.09 1.83 2.86
CA ARG A 41 10.24 1.27 3.59
C ARG A 41 11.55 1.93 3.21
N GLU A 42 11.77 2.21 1.92
CA GLU A 42 12.94 2.94 1.42
C GLU A 42 13.03 4.35 2.01
N LYS A 43 11.89 5.01 2.19
CA LYS A 43 11.80 6.34 2.82
C LYS A 43 11.80 6.31 4.35
N GLY A 44 11.83 5.13 4.98
CA GLY A 44 11.73 4.98 6.44
C GLY A 44 10.32 5.24 7.00
N ILE A 45 9.30 5.26 6.15
CA ILE A 45 7.89 5.31 6.55
C ILE A 45 7.47 3.88 6.87
N LEU A 46 7.54 3.52 8.15
CA LEU A 46 7.33 2.15 8.61
C LEU A 46 5.91 1.85 9.10
N GLU A 47 5.11 2.90 9.25
CA GLU A 47 3.69 2.81 9.58
C GLU A 47 2.89 3.37 8.40
N VAL A 48 2.05 2.52 7.80
CA VAL A 48 1.30 2.86 6.59
C VAL A 48 -0.18 2.60 6.81
N ARG A 49 -1.02 3.51 6.31
CA ARG A 49 -2.48 3.39 6.31
C ARG A 49 -2.97 3.10 4.91
N ILE A 50 -3.61 1.95 4.73
CA ILE A 50 -4.28 1.58 3.48
C ILE A 50 -5.78 1.82 3.67
N ILE A 51 -6.30 2.83 3.00
CA ILE A 51 -7.71 3.18 3.00
C ILE A 51 -8.39 2.40 1.87
N HIS A 52 -9.30 1.50 2.22
CA HIS A 52 -9.97 0.64 1.23
C HIS A 52 -11.50 0.70 1.33
N GLY A 53 -12.00 1.56 2.21
CA GLY A 53 -13.43 1.73 2.45
C GLY A 53 -14.05 0.55 3.19
N LYS A 54 -15.30 0.77 3.60
CA LYS A 54 -16.11 -0.20 4.35
C LYS A 54 -16.74 -1.20 3.37
N GLY A 55 -17.67 -0.78 2.51
CA GLY A 55 -18.20 -1.64 1.43
C GLY A 55 -18.65 -3.04 1.88
N THR A 56 -18.41 -4.07 1.06
CA THR A 56 -18.70 -5.49 1.40
C THR A 56 -17.50 -6.23 2.01
N GLY A 57 -16.40 -5.51 2.27
CA GLY A 57 -15.14 -6.08 2.74
C GLY A 57 -14.32 -6.85 1.69
N THR A 58 -14.69 -6.80 0.40
CA THR A 58 -13.89 -7.44 -0.67
C THR A 58 -12.49 -6.85 -0.77
N LEU A 59 -12.36 -5.51 -0.85
CA LEU A 59 -11.04 -4.88 -0.91
C LEU A 59 -10.21 -5.16 0.35
N ARG A 60 -10.83 -5.13 1.54
CA ARG A 60 -10.17 -5.53 2.80
C ARG A 60 -9.54 -6.92 2.70
N ARG A 61 -10.29 -7.91 2.22
CA ARG A 61 -9.78 -9.29 2.05
C ARG A 61 -8.63 -9.33 1.04
N THR A 62 -8.73 -8.59 -0.06
CA THR A 62 -7.63 -8.47 -1.04
C THR A 62 -6.38 -7.85 -0.42
N VAL A 63 -6.51 -6.74 0.32
CA VAL A 63 -5.42 -6.09 1.04
C VAL A 63 -4.76 -7.10 1.98
N HIS A 64 -5.53 -7.77 2.84
CA HIS A 64 -4.99 -8.74 3.80
C HIS A 64 -4.31 -9.92 3.11
N ALA A 65 -4.88 -10.42 2.00
CA ALA A 65 -4.28 -11.50 1.21
C ALA A 65 -2.94 -11.09 0.56
N VAL A 66 -2.78 -9.82 0.16
CA VAL A 66 -1.50 -9.29 -0.33
C VAL A 66 -0.51 -9.16 0.83
N LEU A 67 -0.92 -8.54 1.95
CA LEU A 67 -0.05 -8.33 3.12
C LEU A 67 0.50 -9.65 3.69
N ASN A 68 -0.31 -10.72 3.72
CA ASN A 68 0.11 -12.05 4.19
C ASN A 68 1.26 -12.67 3.38
N LYS A 69 1.52 -12.18 2.16
CA LYS A 69 2.61 -12.67 1.29
C LYS A 69 3.91 -11.90 1.48
N LEU A 70 3.88 -10.77 2.20
CA LEU A 70 5.02 -9.87 2.36
C LEU A 70 5.75 -10.19 3.67
N SER A 71 6.87 -10.91 3.58
CA SER A 71 7.68 -11.36 4.74
C SER A 71 8.27 -10.21 5.59
N TRP A 72 8.22 -8.99 5.07
CA TRP A 72 8.70 -7.76 5.68
C TRP A 72 7.57 -6.88 6.26
N VAL A 73 6.32 -7.33 6.20
CA VAL A 73 5.25 -6.81 7.06
C VAL A 73 5.38 -7.47 8.43
N ILE A 74 5.48 -6.67 9.48
CA ILE A 74 5.56 -7.13 10.88
C ILE A 74 4.17 -7.56 11.36
N ALA A 75 3.21 -6.67 11.17
CA ALA A 75 1.83 -6.85 11.58
C ALA A 75 0.93 -5.90 10.78
N TYR A 76 -0.35 -6.20 10.76
CA TYR A 76 -1.37 -5.25 10.34
C TYR A 76 -2.64 -5.43 11.18
N ARG A 77 -3.42 -4.37 11.31
CA ARG A 77 -4.70 -4.37 12.01
C ARG A 77 -5.69 -3.44 11.32
N LEU A 78 -6.96 -3.57 11.67
CA LEU A 78 -7.93 -2.53 11.34
C LEU A 78 -7.69 -1.33 12.25
N ALA A 79 -7.88 -0.12 11.72
CA ALA A 79 -7.80 1.09 12.53
C ALA A 79 -8.92 1.12 13.58
N ASP A 80 -8.72 1.92 14.63
CA ASP A 80 -9.75 2.20 15.61
C ASP A 80 -10.94 2.93 14.97
N THR A 81 -12.12 2.87 15.61
CA THR A 81 -13.36 3.47 15.08
C THR A 81 -13.20 4.94 14.69
N ASP A 82 -12.47 5.72 15.51
CA ASP A 82 -12.23 7.14 15.29
C ASP A 82 -11.16 7.42 14.22
N ALA A 83 -10.37 6.40 13.87
CA ALA A 83 -9.32 6.43 12.86
C ALA A 83 -9.74 5.79 11.52
N GLY A 84 -11.05 5.61 11.29
CA GLY A 84 -11.62 5.04 10.07
C GLY A 84 -12.14 3.61 10.20
N GLY A 85 -11.90 2.99 11.36
CA GLY A 85 -12.40 1.67 11.71
C GLY A 85 -11.99 0.60 10.71
N TRP A 86 -12.92 -0.32 10.43
CA TRP A 86 -12.71 -1.42 9.50
C TRP A 86 -12.54 -1.02 8.03
N GLY A 87 -12.64 0.28 7.69
CA GLY A 87 -12.34 0.78 6.34
C GLY A 87 -10.88 1.12 6.09
N VAL A 88 -10.05 1.02 7.12
CA VAL A 88 -8.62 1.33 7.08
C VAL A 88 -7.84 0.16 7.66
N THR A 89 -6.79 -0.27 6.97
CA THR A 89 -5.80 -1.22 7.49
C THR A 89 -4.51 -0.48 7.80
N GLU A 90 -4.09 -0.54 9.07
CA GLU A 90 -2.80 -0.03 9.55
C GLU A 90 -1.75 -1.14 9.41
N VAL A 91 -0.64 -0.83 8.77
CA VAL A 91 0.43 -1.77 8.41
C VAL A 91 1.74 -1.33 9.04
N PHE A 92 2.42 -2.26 9.70
CA PHE A 92 3.72 -2.06 10.35
C PHE A 92 4.79 -2.81 9.57
N LEU A 93 5.85 -2.11 9.14
CA LEU A 93 6.87 -2.63 8.23
C LEU A 93 8.21 -2.80 8.94
N LYS A 94 8.96 -3.83 8.54
CA LYS A 94 10.38 -3.95 8.93
C LYS A 94 11.18 -2.85 8.23
N PRO A 95 12.11 -2.16 8.91
CA PRO A 95 13.04 -1.27 8.22
C PRO A 95 13.84 -2.05 7.17
N LEU A 96 14.34 -1.36 6.14
CA LEU A 96 15.41 -1.93 5.34
C LEU A 96 16.61 -2.16 6.26
N GLN A 97 17.20 -3.35 6.22
CA GLN A 97 18.48 -3.54 6.87
C GLN A 97 19.45 -2.61 6.15
N LYS A 98 20.00 -1.64 6.89
CA LYS A 98 21.16 -0.91 6.39
C LYS A 98 22.28 -1.94 6.32
N SER A 99 22.69 -2.29 5.10
CA SER A 99 24.01 -2.86 4.90
C SER A 99 24.99 -1.79 5.36
N THR A 100 25.48 -1.94 6.60
CA THR A 100 26.65 -1.19 7.06
C THR A 100 27.77 -1.49 6.06
N PRO A 101 28.39 -0.48 5.43
CA PRO A 101 29.59 -0.69 4.62
C PRO A 101 30.76 -1.19 5.49
#